data_AF-A0A2V8IMU8-F1
#
_entry.id   AF-A0A2V8IMU8-F1
#
_cell.length_a   1.000
_cell.length_b   1.000
_cell.length_c   1.000
_cell.angle_alpha   90.00
_cell.angle_beta   90.00
_cell.angle_gamma   90.00
#
_symmetry.space_group_name_H-M   'P 1'
#
loop_
_entity.id
_entity.type
_entity.pdbx_description
1 polymer ?
#
loop_
_entity_poly.entity_id
_entity_poly.type
_entity_poly.pdbx_seq_one_letter_code
_entity_poly.pdbx_strand_id
1 'polypeptide(L)' 'MDVANWLARASEDAEARGLPQLKTLLETLARSTQALRDADAEFGHPAAPSSEPADTNGDSR' A
#
# COMPACT_ATOMS: atom_id res chain seq x y z
N MET A 1 -0.30 -5.00 -1.47
CA MET A 1 -0.82 -3.85 -2.22
C MET A 1 0.35 -3.06 -2.82
N ASP A 2 0.42 -2.95 -4.14
CA ASP A 2 1.48 -2.23 -4.86
C ASP A 2 1.25 -0.69 -4.80
N VAL A 3 2.32 0.06 -4.52
CA VAL A 3 2.29 1.54 -4.40
C VAL A 3 1.95 2.16 -5.76
N ALA A 4 2.45 1.60 -6.86
CA ALA A 4 2.19 2.14 -8.20
C ALA A 4 0.72 1.98 -8.60
N ASN A 5 0.15 0.79 -8.39
CA ASN A 5 -1.26 0.55 -8.64
C ASN A 5 -2.18 1.44 -7.77
N TRP A 6 -1.81 1.68 -6.51
CA TRP A 6 -2.54 2.62 -5.65
C TRP A 6 -2.49 4.05 -6.18
N LEU A 7 -1.29 4.53 -6.55
CA LEU A 7 -1.10 5.90 -7.05
C LEU A 7 -1.90 6.15 -8.33
N ALA A 8 -1.95 5.18 -9.25
CA ALA A 8 -2.72 5.28 -10.49
C ALA A 8 -4.21 5.53 -10.19
N ARG A 9 -4.81 4.68 -9.34
CA ARG A 9 -6.23 4.79 -8.96
C ARG A 9 -6.53 6.08 -8.20
N ALA A 10 -5.65 6.48 -7.28
CA ALA A 10 -5.81 7.71 -6.52
C ALA A 10 -5.69 8.95 -7.41
N SER A 11 -4.81 8.92 -8.42
CA SER A 11 -4.67 9.99 -9.40
C SER A 11 -5.91 10.11 -10.29
N GLU A 12 -6.43 8.98 -10.79
CA GLU A 12 -7.68 8.97 -11.56
C GLU A 12 -8.86 9.53 -10.76
N ASP A 13 -8.98 9.18 -9.48
CA ASP A 13 -10.02 9.72 -8.60
C ASP A 13 -9.85 11.23 -8.36
N ALA A 14 -8.61 11.71 -8.21
CA ALA A 14 -8.32 13.14 -8.09
C ALA A 14 -8.72 13.93 -9.35
N GLU A 15 -8.41 13.39 -10.54
CA GLU A 15 -8.80 13.99 -11.82
C GLU A 15 -10.33 13.98 -11.99
N ALA A 16 -10.99 12.86 -11.69
CA ALA A 16 -12.45 12.72 -11.77
C ALA A 16 -13.19 13.69 -10.85
N ARG A 17 -12.58 14.08 -9.72
CA ARG A 17 -13.11 15.06 -8.77
C ARG A 17 -12.75 16.51 -9.10
N GLY A 18 -11.97 16.75 -10.17
CA GLY A 18 -11.50 18.08 -10.53
C GLY A 18 -10.52 18.67 -9.51
N LEU A 19 -9.72 17.82 -8.87
CA LEU A 19 -8.71 18.19 -7.87
C LEU A 19 -7.29 17.92 -8.40
N PRO A 20 -6.84 18.55 -9.50
CA PRO A 20 -5.56 18.23 -10.12
C PRO A 20 -4.37 18.53 -9.20
N GLN A 21 -4.48 19.53 -8.31
CA GLN A 21 -3.44 19.82 -7.33
C GLN A 21 -3.20 18.68 -6.31
N LEU A 22 -4.17 17.79 -6.12
CA LEU A 22 -4.03 16.63 -5.22
C LEU A 22 -3.05 15.60 -5.78
N LYS A 23 -2.91 15.51 -7.11
CA LYS A 23 -2.00 14.58 -7.79
C LYS A 23 -0.56 14.72 -7.30
N THR A 24 -0.05 15.94 -7.21
CA THR A 24 1.32 16.21 -6.74
C THR A 24 1.54 15.74 -5.29
N LEU A 25 0.52 15.87 -4.43
CA LEU A 25 0.58 15.39 -3.05
C LEU A 25 0.59 13.84 -2.99
N LEU A 26 -0.23 13.20 -3.83
CA LEU A 26 -0.27 11.73 -3.96
C LEU A 26 1.07 11.17 -4.47
N GLU A 27 1.68 11.82 -5.47
CA GLU A 27 2.99 11.44 -6.00
C GLU A 27 4.09 11.57 -4.93
N THR A 28 4.02 12.61 -4.10
CA THR A 28 4.96 12.80 -2.98
C THR A 28 4.79 11.70 -1.94
N LEU A 29 3.54 11.37 -1.59
CA LEU A 29 3.25 10.29 -0.64
C LEU A 29 3.70 8.92 -1.18
N ALA A 30 3.47 8.65 -2.47
CA ALA A 30 3.93 7.42 -3.12
C ALA A 30 5.45 7.26 -3.01
N ARG A 31 6.21 8.33 -3.29
CA ARG A 31 7.67 8.34 -3.18
C ARG A 31 8.14 8.05 -1.76
N SER A 32 7.58 8.73 -0.76
CA SER A 32 7.92 8.49 0.65
C SER A 32 7.57 7.06 1.10
N THR A 33 6.44 6.54 0.65
CA THR A 33 6.00 5.17 0.98
C THR A 33 6.92 4.13 0.35
N GLN A 34 7.34 4.33 -0.91
CA GLN A 34 8.27 3.43 -1.57
C GLN A 34 9.63 3.43 -0.85
N ALA A 35 10.17 4.62 -0.54
CA ALA A 35 11.43 4.73 0.20
C ALA A 35 11.37 4.03 1.57
N LEU A 36 10.23 4.11 2.27
CA LEU A 36 10.04 3.39 3.53
C LEU A 36 10.05 1.87 3.34
N ARG A 37 9.37 1.36 2.30
CA ARG A 37 9.34 -0.08 1.99
C ARG A 37 10.70 -0.60 1.53
N ASP A 38 11.45 0.20 0.79
CA ASP A 38 12.80 -0.13 0.35
C ASP A 38 13.73 -0.25 1.58
N ALA A 39 13.65 0.70 2.52
CA ALA A 39 14.35 0.62 3.79
C ALA A 39 13.91 -0.59 4.63
N ASP A 40 12.62 -0.85 4.71
CA ASP A 40 12.06 -2.01 5.43
C ASP A 40 12.62 -3.35 4.90
N ALA A 41 12.74 -3.45 3.57
CA ALA A 41 13.36 -4.58 2.88
C ALA A 41 14.89 -4.66 3.12
N GLU A 42 15.59 -3.54 3.16
CA GLU A 42 17.04 -3.47 3.43
C GLU A 42 17.38 -3.94 4.86
N PHE A 43 16.57 -3.57 5.86
CA PHE A 43 16.81 -3.91 7.27
C PHE A 43 16.14 -5.22 7.72
N GLY A 44 15.48 -5.95 6.81
CA GLY A 44 14.90 -7.26 7.08
C GLY A 44 13.77 -7.23 8.10
N HIS A 45 12.99 -6.16 8.15
CA HIS A 45 11.84 -6.01 9.06
C HIS A 45 10.51 -5.99 8.30
N PRO A 46 10.27 -6.94 7.37
CA PRO A 46 9.14 -6.87 6.45
C PRO A 46 7.85 -6.60 7.23
N ALA A 47 7.19 -5.50 6.91
CA ALA A 47 5.90 -5.13 7.48
C ALA A 47 5.02 -6.37 7.56
N ALA A 48 4.59 -6.71 8.79
CA ALA A 48 4.02 -8.01 9.12
C ALA A 48 3.03 -8.46 8.04
N PRO A 49 3.16 -9.69 7.49
CA PRO A 49 2.16 -10.20 6.57
C PRO A 49 0.82 -10.13 7.29
N SER A 50 -0.19 -9.55 6.62
CA SER A 50 -1.54 -9.48 7.16
C SER A 50 -1.95 -10.89 7.56
N SER A 51 -2.03 -11.15 8.87
CA SER A 51 -2.47 -12.43 9.39
C SER A 51 -3.93 -12.61 8.99
N GLU A 52 -4.17 -13.30 7.88
CA GLU A 52 -5.41 -14.05 7.70
C GLU A 52 -5.51 -14.99 8.90
N PRO A 53 -6.63 -15.00 9.64
CA PRO A 53 -6.82 -16.00 10.67
C PRO A 53 -6.87 -17.35 9.96
N ALA A 54 -5.86 -18.19 10.22
CA ALA A 54 -5.94 -19.59 9.91
C ALA A 54 -7.12 -20.15 10.70
N ASP A 55 -8.25 -20.35 10.03
CA ASP A 55 -9.37 -21.17 10.50
C ASP A 55 -8.81 -22.57 10.79
N THR A 56 -8.35 -22.76 12.03
CA THR A 56 -8.08 -24.07 12.60
C THR A 56 -9.42 -24.66 12.99
N ASN A 57 -10.19 -25.06 11.97
CA ASN A 57 -11.40 -25.81 12.19
C ASN A 57 -11.00 -27.15 12.82
N GLY A 58 -11.32 -27.30 14.09
CA GLY A 58 -11.12 -28.53 14.84
C GLY A 58 -11.87 -29.66 14.15
N ASP A 59 -11.13 -30.63 13.62
CA ASP A 59 -11.70 -31.92 13.28
C ASP A 59 -11.29 -32.93 14.36
N SER A 60 -12.32 -33.56 14.90
CA SER A 60 -12.28 -34.43 16.06
C SER A 60 -11.84 -35.83 15.64
N ARG A 61 -10.94 -36.46 16.41
CA ARG A 61 -10.91 -37.93 16.53
C ARG A 61 -10.15 -38.40 17.76
#